data_AF-F2DTA6-F1
#
_entry.id   AF-F2DTA6-F1
#
_cell.length_a   1.000
_cell.length_b   1.000
_cell.length_c   1.000
_cell.angle_alpha   90.00
_cell.angle_beta   90.00
_cell.angle_gamma   90.00
#
_symmetry.space_group_name_H-M   'P 1'
#
loop_
_entity.id
_entity.type
_entity.pdbx_description
1 polymer ?
#
loop_
_entity_poly.entity_id
_entity_poly.type
_entity_poly.pdbx_seq_one_letter_code
_entity_poly.pdbx_strand_id
1 'polypeptide(L)'
;MARLGLLRFLPSQPMLLLVLFVAADAAGKGDGGLRFRREDGTFKVLQVADMHYADGLSTPCKDVLPAQRPGCSDLNTTAFLYRVIRAENPDLVVFTGDNIFASDSTDAAKSMDAAIAPAIAMKLPWAAVLGNHDQEGTLSREGVMRHLVGMKNTLARFNPQGVEIDGYGNYNLEVAGVEGTSLANKSVLNLYFLDSGDYSTVPSIGGFGWIKASQLAWFKQTSSSLQTNYTSEQPRQKEPAPGLAYFHIPLPEFKNVTASNFTGVKKQESIGSAWINSGFFNTMVEAGDVKAAFVGHDHLIDFCGKLTGIQLCYGGGFGYHAYGMAGWSRRARVVSVQLQKAASGEWQGVKSINTWKRLDDQHLTTIDSENLWNISSNSGGTQLCKSMALLFLASVTSIYFQNLQLM
;
A
#
# COMPACT_ATOMS: atom_id res chain seq x y z
N MET A 1 50.65 -47.75 -35.99
CA MET A 1 49.33 -47.29 -36.46
C MET A 1 48.32 -47.53 -35.35
N ALA A 2 47.88 -46.47 -34.69
CA ALA A 2 46.89 -46.51 -33.63
C ALA A 2 45.47 -46.62 -34.23
N ARG A 3 44.62 -47.49 -33.68
CA ARG A 3 43.17 -47.32 -33.72
C ARG A 3 42.60 -47.66 -32.34
N LEU A 4 42.08 -46.60 -31.73
CA LEU A 4 41.43 -46.48 -30.43
C LEU A 4 40.19 -47.39 -30.32
N GLY A 5 40.03 -47.98 -29.13
CA GLY A 5 38.83 -48.70 -28.73
C GLY A 5 37.64 -47.78 -28.48
N LEU A 6 36.46 -48.21 -28.93
CA LEU A 6 35.17 -47.63 -28.60
C LEU A 6 34.82 -47.90 -27.13
N LEU A 7 34.78 -46.87 -26.29
CA LEU A 7 34.02 -46.90 -25.04
C LEU A 7 32.53 -46.68 -25.37
N ARG A 8 31.70 -47.66 -25.00
CA ARG A 8 30.24 -47.54 -25.00
C ARG A 8 29.80 -46.74 -23.77
N PHE A 9 29.21 -45.57 -23.99
CA PHE A 9 28.50 -44.80 -22.98
C PHE A 9 27.14 -45.45 -22.70
N LEU A 10 26.86 -45.75 -21.43
CA LEU A 10 25.53 -46.08 -20.93
C LEU A 10 24.69 -44.79 -20.84
N PRO A 11 23.38 -44.81 -21.16
CA PRO A 11 22.54 -43.62 -21.06
C PRO A 11 22.23 -43.32 -19.59
N SER A 12 22.46 -42.06 -19.20
CA SER A 12 22.09 -41.50 -17.90
C SER A 12 20.57 -41.53 -17.71
N GLN A 13 20.13 -42.09 -16.59
CA GLN A 13 18.73 -42.03 -16.17
C GLN A 13 18.33 -40.58 -15.85
N PRO A 14 17.10 -40.14 -16.20
CA PRO A 14 16.61 -38.84 -15.78
C PRO A 14 16.31 -38.89 -14.27
N MET A 15 17.03 -38.06 -13.51
CA MET A 15 16.80 -37.84 -12.10
C MET A 15 15.46 -37.12 -11.94
N LEU A 16 14.42 -37.88 -11.58
CA LEU A 16 13.08 -37.37 -11.28
C LEU A 16 13.18 -36.52 -10.00
N LEU A 17 13.24 -35.19 -10.17
CA LEU A 17 13.25 -34.24 -9.06
C LEU A 17 11.85 -34.21 -8.45
N LEU A 18 11.64 -35.04 -7.42
CA LEU A 18 10.41 -35.04 -6.64
C LEU A 18 10.36 -33.74 -5.81
N VAL A 19 9.69 -32.72 -6.33
CA VAL A 19 9.39 -31.49 -5.58
C VAL A 19 8.37 -31.86 -4.50
N LEU A 20 8.86 -32.16 -3.31
CA LEU A 20 8.05 -32.30 -2.10
C LEU A 20 7.41 -30.94 -1.81
N PHE A 21 6.13 -30.80 -2.16
CA PHE A 21 5.27 -29.74 -1.66
C PHE A 21 5.08 -29.96 -0.16
N VAL A 22 5.96 -29.38 0.65
CA VAL A 22 5.63 -29.13 2.06
C VAL A 22 4.61 -28.00 2.04
N ALA A 23 3.33 -28.37 2.02
CA ALA A 23 2.25 -27.46 2.37
C ALA A 23 2.45 -27.07 3.84
N ALA A 24 3.14 -25.95 4.07
CA ALA A 24 3.00 -25.26 5.33
C ALA A 24 1.54 -24.84 5.42
N ASP A 25 0.81 -25.39 6.40
CA ASP A 25 -0.55 -24.97 6.73
C ASP A 25 -0.52 -23.49 7.08
N ALA A 26 -0.80 -22.64 6.08
CA ALA A 26 -1.26 -21.29 6.32
C ALA A 26 -2.65 -21.43 6.93
N ALA A 27 -2.71 -21.44 8.26
CA ALA A 27 -3.94 -21.38 9.03
C ALA A 27 -4.80 -20.26 8.44
N GLY A 28 -5.97 -20.62 7.89
CA GLY A 28 -6.86 -19.70 7.22
C GLY A 28 -7.30 -18.60 8.18
N LYS A 29 -6.87 -17.36 7.91
CA LYS A 29 -7.30 -16.14 8.62
C LYS A 29 -8.62 -15.63 8.04
N GLY A 30 -9.63 -16.48 7.98
CA GLY A 30 -10.93 -16.16 7.37
C GLY A 30 -12.07 -16.32 8.37
N ASP A 31 -12.23 -15.34 9.27
CA ASP A 31 -13.54 -14.89 9.82
C ASP A 31 -13.40 -13.78 10.88
N GLY A 32 -12.20 -13.59 11.44
CA GLY A 32 -12.00 -12.76 12.65
C GLY A 32 -11.62 -11.28 12.44
N GLY A 33 -11.70 -10.71 11.24
CA GLY A 33 -11.20 -9.35 10.96
C GLY A 33 -9.67 -9.21 11.07
N LEU A 34 -9.13 -8.05 10.65
CA LEU A 34 -7.68 -7.78 10.72
C LEU A 34 -7.25 -7.56 12.18
N ARG A 35 -6.14 -8.20 12.58
CA ARG A 35 -5.63 -8.09 13.95
C ARG A 35 -4.13 -8.31 14.05
N PHE A 36 -3.55 -7.74 15.10
CA PHE A 36 -2.16 -8.02 15.48
C PHE A 36 -1.98 -9.46 15.98
N ARG A 37 -0.83 -10.05 15.65
CA ARG A 37 -0.45 -11.41 16.02
C ARG A 37 -0.26 -11.58 17.51
N ARG A 38 -0.64 -12.74 18.05
CA ARG A 38 -0.53 -13.02 19.48
C ARG A 38 0.92 -13.25 19.91
N GLU A 39 1.70 -13.85 19.03
CA GLU A 39 3.05 -14.32 19.29
C GLU A 39 4.02 -13.16 19.56
N ASP A 40 3.97 -12.14 18.71
CA ASP A 40 4.94 -11.05 18.69
C ASP A 40 4.31 -9.66 18.65
N GLY A 41 2.98 -9.54 18.59
CA GLY A 41 2.30 -8.25 18.52
C GLY A 41 2.60 -7.50 17.23
N THR A 42 2.90 -8.21 16.14
CA THR A 42 3.13 -7.62 14.82
C THR A 42 1.88 -7.67 13.94
N PHE A 43 1.81 -6.75 12.98
CA PHE A 43 0.90 -6.80 11.84
C PHE A 43 1.68 -6.43 10.59
N LYS A 44 1.69 -7.31 9.59
CA LYS A 44 2.50 -7.18 8.39
C LYS A 44 1.64 -7.01 7.15
N VAL A 45 1.90 -5.95 6.39
CA VAL A 45 1.30 -5.68 5.08
C VAL A 45 2.35 -5.93 4.00
N LEU A 46 1.99 -6.73 2.99
CA LEU A 46 2.73 -6.82 1.74
C LEU A 46 2.08 -5.87 0.74
N GLN A 47 2.77 -4.81 0.36
CA GLN A 47 2.36 -3.90 -0.71
C GLN A 47 2.85 -4.45 -2.06
N VAL A 48 1.91 -4.60 -2.99
CA VAL A 48 2.14 -5.02 -4.37
C VAL A 48 1.66 -3.88 -5.26
N ALA A 49 2.57 -3.23 -5.97
CA ALA A 49 2.27 -2.07 -6.81
C ALA A 49 2.61 -2.37 -8.27
N ASP A 50 1.77 -1.92 -9.21
CA ASP A 50 2.11 -1.93 -10.64
C ASP A 50 2.40 -3.35 -11.14
N MET A 51 1.46 -4.27 -10.91
CA MET A 51 1.55 -5.64 -11.44
C MET A 51 1.42 -5.65 -12.95
N HIS A 52 0.54 -4.80 -13.48
CA HIS A 52 0.27 -4.70 -14.91
C HIS A 52 0.00 -6.08 -15.54
N TYR A 53 -0.78 -6.90 -14.84
CA TYR A 53 -1.11 -8.24 -15.30
C TYR A 53 -2.08 -8.16 -16.49
N ALA A 54 -1.93 -9.00 -17.49
CA ALA A 54 -2.86 -9.08 -18.60
C ALA A 54 -3.36 -10.52 -18.76
N ASP A 55 -3.00 -11.22 -19.83
CA ASP A 55 -3.54 -12.52 -20.21
C ASP A 55 -2.64 -13.70 -19.77
N GLY A 56 -1.78 -13.49 -18.77
CA GLY A 56 -1.04 -14.60 -18.16
C GLY A 56 0.08 -15.10 -19.06
N LEU A 57 0.05 -16.40 -19.43
CA LEU A 57 1.10 -17.04 -20.22
C LEU A 57 1.31 -16.40 -21.59
N SER A 58 0.26 -15.88 -22.22
CA SER A 58 0.34 -15.25 -23.54
C SER A 58 0.94 -13.85 -23.51
N THR A 59 1.05 -13.24 -22.32
CA THR A 59 1.55 -11.89 -22.15
C THR A 59 3.05 -11.91 -21.89
N PRO A 60 3.90 -11.43 -22.83
CA PRO A 60 5.35 -11.48 -22.66
C PRO A 60 5.85 -10.39 -21.71
N CYS A 61 6.95 -10.68 -21.02
CA CYS A 61 7.64 -9.67 -20.21
C CYS A 61 8.22 -8.52 -21.06
N LYS A 62 8.20 -7.31 -20.52
CA LYS A 62 8.90 -6.13 -21.06
C LYS A 62 10.08 -5.75 -20.16
N ASP A 63 11.09 -5.12 -20.77
CA ASP A 63 12.28 -4.58 -20.12
C ASP A 63 13.04 -5.57 -19.20
N VAL A 64 13.18 -6.81 -19.67
CA VAL A 64 14.04 -7.84 -19.06
C VAL A 64 15.34 -8.01 -19.86
N LEU A 65 16.36 -8.60 -19.24
CA LEU A 65 17.61 -8.92 -19.95
C LEU A 65 17.33 -9.88 -21.12
N PRO A 66 18.10 -9.81 -22.23
CA PRO A 66 17.90 -10.70 -23.38
C PRO A 66 17.87 -12.19 -23.01
N ALA A 67 18.70 -12.61 -22.04
CA ALA A 67 18.75 -13.97 -21.54
C ALA A 67 17.50 -14.40 -20.74
N GLN A 68 16.75 -13.44 -20.19
CA GLN A 68 15.52 -13.69 -19.43
C GLN A 68 14.28 -13.70 -20.32
N ARG A 69 14.35 -13.12 -21.54
CA ARG A 69 13.19 -12.95 -22.42
C ARG A 69 12.54 -14.29 -22.85
N PRO A 70 13.29 -15.33 -23.26
CA PRO A 70 12.68 -16.59 -23.68
C PRO A 70 11.85 -17.22 -22.56
N GLY A 71 10.54 -17.40 -22.79
CA GLY A 71 9.62 -18.02 -21.84
C GLY A 71 9.15 -17.12 -20.68
N CYS A 72 9.53 -15.84 -20.67
CA CYS A 72 9.07 -14.90 -19.64
C CYS A 72 7.67 -14.37 -19.98
N SER A 73 6.76 -14.44 -19.01
CA SER A 73 5.39 -13.94 -19.12
C SER A 73 4.88 -13.37 -17.79
N ASP A 74 3.62 -12.97 -17.72
CA ASP A 74 2.96 -12.60 -16.45
C ASP A 74 3.04 -13.70 -15.38
N LEU A 75 3.24 -14.97 -15.79
CA LEU A 75 3.47 -16.06 -14.84
C LEU A 75 4.73 -15.85 -13.99
N ASN A 76 5.70 -15.06 -14.44
CA ASN A 76 6.84 -14.63 -13.63
C ASN A 76 6.39 -13.73 -12.48
N THR A 77 5.47 -12.79 -12.75
CA THR A 77 4.83 -11.95 -11.73
C THR A 77 4.03 -12.82 -10.74
N THR A 78 3.27 -13.81 -11.23
CA THR A 78 2.58 -14.77 -10.36
C THR A 78 3.55 -15.55 -9.47
N ALA A 79 4.65 -16.06 -10.05
CA ALA A 79 5.66 -16.81 -9.31
C ALA A 79 6.34 -15.95 -8.25
N PHE A 80 6.67 -14.69 -8.56
CA PHE A 80 7.23 -13.74 -7.61
C PHE A 80 6.28 -13.50 -6.43
N LEU A 81 4.97 -13.30 -6.70
CA LEU A 81 3.97 -13.08 -5.66
C LEU A 81 3.86 -14.27 -4.70
N TYR A 82 3.82 -15.50 -5.21
CA TYR A 82 3.87 -16.68 -4.36
C TYR A 82 5.14 -16.75 -3.51
N ARG A 83 6.30 -16.46 -4.09
CA ARG A 83 7.58 -16.52 -3.37
C ARG A 83 7.65 -15.50 -2.24
N VAL A 84 7.30 -14.24 -2.50
CA VAL A 84 7.34 -13.19 -1.48
C VAL A 84 6.27 -13.41 -0.41
N ILE A 85 5.06 -13.87 -0.76
CA ILE A 85 4.03 -14.21 0.23
C ILE A 85 4.52 -15.30 1.18
N ARG A 86 5.15 -16.37 0.65
CA ARG A 86 5.68 -17.46 1.49
C ARG A 86 6.82 -16.99 2.40
N ALA A 87 7.72 -16.17 1.87
CA ALA A 87 8.88 -15.69 2.62
C ALA A 87 8.49 -14.70 3.71
N GLU A 88 7.52 -13.81 3.43
CA GLU A 88 7.13 -12.75 4.36
C GLU A 88 5.99 -13.15 5.29
N ASN A 89 5.15 -14.10 4.89
CA ASN A 89 3.96 -14.52 5.62
C ASN A 89 3.13 -13.31 6.10
N PRO A 90 2.61 -12.44 5.20
CA PRO A 90 1.90 -11.22 5.60
C PRO A 90 0.55 -11.51 6.26
N ASP A 91 0.03 -10.53 7.01
CA ASP A 91 -1.33 -10.53 7.54
C ASP A 91 -2.34 -9.94 6.56
N LEU A 92 -1.89 -9.11 5.63
CA LEU A 92 -2.69 -8.48 4.57
C LEU A 92 -1.83 -8.27 3.32
N VAL A 93 -2.38 -8.53 2.14
CA VAL A 93 -1.80 -8.05 0.86
C VAL A 93 -2.55 -6.79 0.44
N VAL A 94 -1.84 -5.71 0.12
CA VAL A 94 -2.42 -4.48 -0.42
C VAL A 94 -1.92 -4.27 -1.84
N PHE A 95 -2.85 -4.31 -2.78
CA PHE A 95 -2.58 -4.01 -4.18
C PHE A 95 -2.79 -2.52 -4.45
N THR A 96 -1.73 -1.77 -4.76
CA THR A 96 -1.78 -0.31 -4.85
C THR A 96 -2.00 0.23 -6.25
N GLY A 97 -2.91 -0.40 -7.00
CA GLY A 97 -3.32 0.04 -8.34
C GLY A 97 -2.41 -0.45 -9.46
N ASP A 98 -2.91 -0.28 -10.69
CA ASP A 98 -2.37 -0.88 -11.91
C ASP A 98 -2.13 -2.38 -11.71
N ASN A 99 -3.21 -3.00 -11.24
CA ASN A 99 -3.30 -4.42 -10.96
C ASN A 99 -3.34 -5.19 -12.29
N ILE A 100 -4.09 -4.64 -13.27
CA ILE A 100 -4.13 -5.12 -14.64
C ILE A 100 -3.66 -4.05 -15.63
N PHE A 101 -3.22 -4.48 -16.82
CA PHE A 101 -2.66 -3.57 -17.82
C PHE A 101 -3.59 -3.33 -18.99
N ALA A 102 -4.34 -2.24 -18.88
CA ALA A 102 -4.98 -1.54 -19.99
C ALA A 102 -5.64 -2.43 -21.06
N SER A 103 -5.44 -2.10 -22.34
CA SER A 103 -5.96 -2.85 -23.48
C SER A 103 -5.24 -4.17 -23.73
N ASP A 104 -4.06 -4.39 -23.13
CA ASP A 104 -3.37 -5.69 -23.17
C ASP A 104 -4.17 -6.74 -22.36
N SER A 105 -5.02 -6.32 -21.41
CA SER A 105 -5.97 -7.17 -20.68
C SER A 105 -7.25 -7.38 -21.50
N THR A 106 -7.27 -8.40 -22.36
CA THR A 106 -8.37 -8.63 -23.31
C THR A 106 -9.69 -9.02 -22.64
N ASP A 107 -9.63 -9.52 -21.41
CA ASP A 107 -10.76 -9.74 -20.51
C ASP A 107 -10.36 -9.28 -19.11
N ALA A 108 -10.68 -8.03 -18.79
CA ALA A 108 -10.25 -7.38 -17.55
C ALA A 108 -10.66 -8.14 -16.28
N ALA A 109 -11.82 -8.80 -16.27
CA ALA A 109 -12.26 -9.62 -15.14
C ALA A 109 -11.34 -10.83 -14.94
N LYS A 110 -11.02 -11.56 -16.02
CA LYS A 110 -10.11 -12.72 -15.96
C LYS A 110 -8.67 -12.33 -15.64
N SER A 111 -8.18 -11.22 -16.21
CA SER A 111 -6.86 -10.68 -15.88
C SER A 111 -6.77 -10.33 -14.40
N MET A 112 -7.83 -9.72 -13.85
CA MET A 112 -7.90 -9.39 -12.42
C MET A 112 -7.96 -10.66 -11.56
N ASP A 113 -8.76 -11.65 -11.95
CA ASP A 113 -8.80 -12.96 -11.28
C ASP A 113 -7.41 -13.60 -11.22
N ALA A 114 -6.67 -13.58 -12.33
CA ALA A 114 -5.33 -14.15 -12.42
C ALA A 114 -4.29 -13.36 -11.61
N ALA A 115 -4.37 -12.02 -11.62
CA ALA A 115 -3.47 -11.15 -10.85
C ALA A 115 -3.58 -11.41 -9.34
N ILE A 116 -4.81 -11.54 -8.84
CA ILE A 116 -5.09 -11.68 -7.40
C ILE A 116 -5.10 -13.15 -6.93
N ALA A 117 -5.18 -14.11 -7.86
CA ALA A 117 -5.21 -15.54 -7.58
C ALA A 117 -4.17 -16.02 -6.54
N PRO A 118 -2.91 -15.53 -6.52
CA PRO A 118 -1.95 -15.96 -5.51
C PRO A 118 -2.37 -15.62 -4.07
N ALA A 119 -2.96 -14.45 -3.81
CA ALA A 119 -3.43 -14.09 -2.48
C ALA A 119 -4.62 -14.97 -2.05
N ILE A 120 -5.55 -15.23 -2.98
CA ILE A 120 -6.71 -16.11 -2.75
C ILE A 120 -6.27 -17.56 -2.49
N ALA A 121 -5.37 -18.08 -3.31
CA ALA A 121 -4.84 -19.44 -3.18
C ALA A 121 -4.09 -19.64 -1.86
N MET A 122 -3.37 -18.61 -1.41
CA MET A 122 -2.68 -18.60 -0.11
C MET A 122 -3.61 -18.28 1.07
N LYS A 123 -4.92 -18.16 0.83
CA LYS A 123 -5.97 -17.88 1.83
C LYS A 123 -5.72 -16.60 2.64
N LEU A 124 -5.07 -15.61 2.03
CA LEU A 124 -4.81 -14.33 2.68
C LEU A 124 -5.97 -13.36 2.45
N PRO A 125 -6.30 -12.52 3.44
CA PRO A 125 -7.09 -11.34 3.17
C PRO A 125 -6.27 -10.37 2.31
N TRP A 126 -6.94 -9.63 1.45
CA TRP A 126 -6.30 -8.64 0.60
C TRP A 126 -7.21 -7.43 0.36
N ALA A 127 -6.62 -6.29 0.08
CA ALA A 127 -7.32 -5.05 -0.26
C ALA A 127 -6.66 -4.43 -1.50
N ALA A 128 -7.41 -3.58 -2.21
CA ALA A 128 -6.93 -2.96 -3.43
C ALA A 128 -7.42 -1.51 -3.58
N VAL A 129 -6.58 -0.67 -4.16
CA VAL A 129 -6.99 0.58 -4.82
C VAL A 129 -6.80 0.43 -6.32
N LEU A 130 -7.45 1.32 -7.07
CA LEU A 130 -7.39 1.34 -8.53
C LEU A 130 -6.25 2.24 -9.00
N GLY A 131 -5.58 1.82 -10.06
CA GLY A 131 -4.66 2.65 -10.83
C GLY A 131 -5.31 3.28 -12.05
N ASN A 132 -4.53 4.02 -12.84
CA ASN A 132 -5.03 4.66 -14.04
C ASN A 132 -5.25 3.65 -15.19
N HIS A 133 -4.48 2.56 -15.24
CA HIS A 133 -4.57 1.55 -16.30
C HIS A 133 -5.66 0.50 -16.05
N ASP A 134 -6.11 0.31 -14.81
CA ASP A 134 -7.04 -0.76 -14.43
C ASP A 134 -8.37 -0.73 -15.20
N GLN A 135 -8.79 0.44 -15.67
CA GLN A 135 -10.09 0.69 -16.34
C GLN A 135 -10.00 0.79 -17.86
N GLU A 136 -8.82 0.59 -18.46
CA GLU A 136 -8.61 0.80 -19.90
C GLU A 136 -8.83 -0.47 -20.73
N GLY A 137 -9.21 -1.58 -20.09
CA GLY A 137 -9.61 -2.84 -20.74
C GLY A 137 -11.12 -2.92 -21.00
N THR A 138 -11.72 -4.07 -20.71
CA THR A 138 -13.15 -4.34 -20.99
C THR A 138 -14.12 -3.89 -19.89
N LEU A 139 -13.62 -3.42 -18.74
CA LEU A 139 -14.43 -2.95 -17.61
C LEU A 139 -14.21 -1.45 -17.36
N SER A 140 -15.28 -0.74 -17.01
CA SER A 140 -15.17 0.63 -16.48
C SER A 140 -14.50 0.63 -15.10
N ARG A 141 -14.05 1.80 -14.61
CA ARG A 141 -13.51 1.96 -13.25
C ARG A 141 -14.41 1.38 -12.17
N GLU A 142 -15.71 1.67 -12.28
CA GLU A 142 -16.74 1.11 -11.39
C GLU A 142 -16.82 -0.42 -11.53
N GLY A 143 -16.84 -0.92 -12.77
CA GLY A 143 -16.88 -2.35 -13.07
C GLY A 143 -15.70 -3.11 -12.47
N VAL A 144 -14.49 -2.56 -12.57
CA VAL A 144 -13.28 -3.11 -11.95
C VAL A 144 -13.43 -3.18 -10.44
N MET A 145 -13.87 -2.09 -9.81
CA MET A 145 -14.07 -2.08 -8.36
C MET A 145 -15.15 -3.10 -7.95
N ARG A 146 -16.23 -3.25 -8.75
CA ARG A 146 -17.32 -4.19 -8.45
C ARG A 146 -16.83 -5.62 -8.51
N HIS A 147 -15.97 -5.91 -9.48
CA HIS A 147 -15.31 -7.21 -9.59
C HIS A 147 -14.44 -7.48 -8.36
N LEU A 148 -13.52 -6.57 -8.01
CA LEU A 148 -12.63 -6.71 -6.85
C LEU A 148 -13.37 -6.95 -5.52
N VAL A 149 -14.51 -6.28 -5.32
CA VAL A 149 -15.33 -6.42 -4.10
C VAL A 149 -16.13 -7.73 -4.08
N GLY A 150 -16.38 -8.35 -5.25
CA GLY A 150 -17.02 -9.66 -5.35
C GLY A 150 -16.06 -10.85 -5.20
N MET A 151 -14.75 -10.61 -5.23
CA MET A 151 -13.74 -11.67 -5.21
C MET A 151 -13.54 -12.26 -3.81
N LYS A 152 -13.12 -13.52 -3.77
CA LYS A 152 -12.90 -14.26 -2.52
C LYS A 152 -11.79 -13.62 -1.67
N ASN A 153 -12.00 -13.61 -0.35
CA ASN A 153 -11.08 -13.05 0.67
C ASN A 153 -10.79 -11.55 0.52
N THR A 154 -11.51 -10.83 -0.33
CA THR A 154 -11.36 -9.38 -0.45
C THR A 154 -11.82 -8.69 0.83
N LEU A 155 -11.04 -7.72 1.26
CA LEU A 155 -11.41 -6.68 2.20
C LEU A 155 -11.61 -5.34 1.50
N ALA A 156 -11.41 -5.28 0.18
CA ALA A 156 -11.73 -4.09 -0.59
C ALA A 156 -13.23 -3.81 -0.48
N ARG A 157 -13.60 -2.53 -0.42
CA ARG A 157 -15.00 -2.10 -0.29
C ARG A 157 -15.32 -1.08 -1.35
N PHE A 158 -16.58 -1.04 -1.76
CA PHE A 158 -17.09 0.12 -2.47
C PHE A 158 -17.07 1.37 -1.57
N ASN A 159 -17.43 2.51 -2.15
CA ASN A 159 -17.64 3.73 -1.37
C ASN A 159 -18.68 3.52 -0.26
N PRO A 160 -18.60 4.28 0.85
CA PRO A 160 -19.55 4.16 1.94
C PRO A 160 -20.99 4.45 1.47
N GLN A 161 -21.95 3.64 1.93
CA GLN A 161 -23.36 3.83 1.57
C GLN A 161 -23.86 5.20 2.05
N GLY A 162 -24.63 5.88 1.20
CA GLY A 162 -25.22 7.18 1.53
C GLY A 162 -24.25 8.36 1.52
N VAL A 163 -23.00 8.15 1.09
CA VAL A 163 -22.00 9.21 0.94
C VAL A 163 -21.69 9.40 -0.54
N GLU A 164 -21.93 10.60 -1.05
CA GLU A 164 -21.49 10.98 -2.40
C GLU A 164 -20.01 11.35 -2.35
N ILE A 165 -19.19 10.56 -3.04
CA ILE A 165 -17.73 10.69 -3.04
C ILE A 165 -17.20 10.32 -4.42
N ASP A 166 -16.24 11.10 -4.89
CA ASP A 166 -15.60 10.90 -6.20
C ASP A 166 -14.82 9.58 -6.27
N GLY A 167 -14.81 8.98 -7.46
CA GLY A 167 -14.13 7.71 -7.72
C GLY A 167 -14.82 6.52 -7.07
N TYR A 168 -14.11 5.40 -6.97
CA TYR A 168 -14.60 4.15 -6.41
C TYR A 168 -13.55 3.48 -5.54
N GLY A 169 -13.98 2.89 -4.42
CA GLY A 169 -13.06 2.21 -3.52
C GLY A 169 -12.40 3.15 -2.51
N ASN A 170 -13.14 4.15 -2.04
CA ASN A 170 -12.76 4.95 -0.89
C ASN A 170 -13.26 4.27 0.39
N TYR A 171 -12.36 3.71 1.21
CA TYR A 171 -12.74 2.99 2.43
C TYR A 171 -11.63 2.98 3.49
N ASN A 172 -12.02 2.66 4.72
CA ASN A 172 -11.08 2.41 5.81
C ASN A 172 -11.19 0.95 6.27
N LEU A 173 -10.04 0.34 6.57
CA LEU A 173 -9.96 -0.92 7.29
C LEU A 173 -9.33 -0.69 8.66
N GLU A 174 -10.00 -1.21 9.68
CA GLU A 174 -9.56 -1.16 11.07
C GLU A 174 -8.80 -2.44 11.42
N VAL A 175 -7.65 -2.29 12.08
CA VAL A 175 -6.84 -3.42 12.55
C VAL A 175 -6.91 -3.47 14.07
N ALA A 176 -7.54 -4.52 14.59
CA ALA A 176 -7.75 -4.69 16.01
C ALA A 176 -6.49 -5.15 16.75
N GLY A 177 -6.44 -4.92 18.06
CA GLY A 177 -5.38 -5.46 18.91
C GLY A 177 -5.36 -6.98 18.97
N VAL A 178 -4.44 -7.50 19.79
CA VAL A 178 -4.25 -8.94 19.96
C VAL A 178 -5.50 -9.57 20.59
N GLU A 179 -5.95 -10.69 20.00
CA GLU A 179 -7.10 -11.45 20.49
C GLU A 179 -6.89 -11.93 21.94
N GLY A 180 -7.91 -11.75 22.78
CA GLY A 180 -7.88 -12.11 24.21
C GLY A 180 -7.28 -11.02 25.11
N THR A 181 -7.01 -9.82 24.58
CA THR A 181 -6.53 -8.66 25.35
C THR A 181 -7.59 -7.57 25.47
N SER A 182 -7.30 -6.56 26.30
CA SER A 182 -8.12 -5.34 26.43
C SER A 182 -8.29 -4.57 25.10
N LEU A 183 -7.40 -4.78 24.11
CA LEU A 183 -7.45 -4.16 22.79
C LEU A 183 -8.06 -5.08 21.70
N ALA A 184 -8.54 -6.28 22.04
CA ALA A 184 -8.96 -7.30 21.06
C ALA A 184 -10.07 -6.84 20.09
N ASN A 185 -10.93 -5.92 20.55
CA ASN A 185 -12.05 -5.36 19.78
C ASN A 185 -11.87 -3.86 19.50
N LYS A 186 -10.65 -3.33 19.69
CA LYS A 186 -10.35 -1.91 19.50
C LYS A 186 -9.43 -1.75 18.30
N SER A 187 -9.80 -0.89 17.34
CA SER A 187 -8.89 -0.52 16.24
C SER A 187 -7.68 0.19 16.80
N VAL A 188 -6.49 -0.36 16.58
CA VAL A 188 -5.20 0.20 17.04
C VAL A 188 -4.33 0.67 15.86
N LEU A 189 -4.78 0.43 14.62
CA LEU A 189 -4.17 0.89 13.37
C LEU A 189 -5.27 1.02 12.32
N ASN A 190 -5.28 2.13 11.58
CA ASN A 190 -6.25 2.38 10.51
C ASN A 190 -5.56 2.37 9.14
N LEU A 191 -6.20 1.76 8.14
CA LEU A 191 -5.72 1.68 6.78
C LEU A 191 -6.71 2.38 5.85
N TYR A 192 -6.35 3.56 5.37
CA TYR A 192 -7.15 4.38 4.48
C TYR A 192 -6.84 4.06 3.02
N PHE A 193 -7.84 3.75 2.23
CA PHE A 193 -7.74 3.45 0.80
C PHE A 193 -8.51 4.52 0.03
N LEU A 194 -7.87 5.15 -0.95
CA LEU A 194 -8.46 6.23 -1.73
C LEU A 194 -8.27 6.01 -3.22
N ASP A 195 -9.29 6.37 -3.98
CA ASP A 195 -9.23 6.44 -5.42
C ASP A 195 -8.51 7.74 -5.85
N SER A 196 -7.25 7.66 -6.26
CA SER A 196 -6.52 8.83 -6.75
C SER A 196 -6.95 9.30 -8.15
N GLY A 197 -7.88 8.60 -8.78
CA GLY A 197 -8.32 8.82 -10.15
C GLY A 197 -7.42 8.16 -11.19
N ASP A 198 -7.61 8.59 -12.43
CA ASP A 198 -6.98 8.12 -13.66
C ASP A 198 -6.30 9.31 -14.38
N TYR A 199 -7.02 10.00 -15.26
CA TYR A 199 -6.59 11.15 -16.03
C TYR A 199 -7.50 12.34 -15.70
N SER A 200 -6.98 13.55 -15.90
CA SER A 200 -7.79 14.75 -15.70
C SER A 200 -8.97 14.78 -16.69
N THR A 201 -10.18 14.95 -16.17
CA THR A 201 -11.40 15.17 -16.95
C THR A 201 -11.68 16.65 -17.21
N VAL A 202 -10.86 17.56 -16.67
CA VAL A 202 -11.00 19.01 -16.86
C VAL A 202 -10.18 19.42 -18.09
N PRO A 203 -10.78 19.95 -19.17
CA PRO A 203 -10.08 20.20 -20.43
C PRO A 203 -8.84 21.09 -20.36
N SER A 204 -8.80 22.04 -19.41
CA SER A 204 -7.68 22.96 -19.21
C SER A 204 -6.56 22.40 -18.35
N ILE A 205 -6.74 21.21 -17.77
CA ILE A 205 -5.78 20.57 -16.87
C ILE A 205 -5.39 19.24 -17.52
N GLY A 206 -4.15 19.15 -17.98
CA GLY A 206 -3.62 17.91 -18.57
C GLY A 206 -3.14 16.91 -17.52
N GLY A 207 -2.74 15.73 -18.00
CA GLY A 207 -2.08 14.71 -17.19
C GLY A 207 -3.03 13.91 -16.30
N PHE A 208 -2.53 13.47 -15.15
CA PHE A 208 -3.20 12.55 -14.25
C PHE A 208 -4.31 13.18 -13.41
N GLY A 209 -5.26 12.34 -12.99
CA GLY A 209 -6.31 12.67 -12.03
C GLY A 209 -5.74 12.97 -10.64
N TRP A 210 -6.61 13.41 -9.72
CA TRP A 210 -6.24 13.74 -8.34
C TRP A 210 -7.38 13.42 -7.38
N ILE A 211 -7.02 13.18 -6.11
CA ILE A 211 -7.97 13.01 -5.01
C ILE A 211 -8.78 14.30 -4.84
N LYS A 212 -10.11 14.19 -4.93
CA LYS A 212 -11.07 15.30 -5.00
C LYS A 212 -11.53 15.78 -3.62
N ALA A 213 -12.16 16.96 -3.58
CA ALA A 213 -12.62 17.59 -2.35
C ALA A 213 -13.60 16.72 -1.54
N SER A 214 -14.47 15.95 -2.21
CA SER A 214 -15.39 15.01 -1.55
C SER A 214 -14.63 13.92 -0.77
N GLN A 215 -13.53 13.42 -1.32
CA GLN A 215 -12.66 12.43 -0.69
C GLN A 215 -11.87 13.02 0.49
N LEU A 216 -11.42 14.29 0.39
CA LEU A 216 -10.85 15.02 1.52
C LEU A 216 -11.85 15.14 2.67
N ALA A 217 -13.10 15.50 2.37
CA ALA A 217 -14.15 15.65 3.37
C ALA A 217 -14.47 14.32 4.07
N TRP A 218 -14.62 13.24 3.28
CA TRP A 218 -14.80 11.89 3.80
C TRP A 218 -13.63 11.45 4.68
N PHE A 219 -12.39 11.65 4.24
CA PHE A 219 -11.21 11.30 5.03
C PHE A 219 -11.18 12.07 6.36
N LYS A 220 -11.41 13.38 6.35
CA LYS A 220 -11.43 14.21 7.56
C LYS A 220 -12.48 13.70 8.56
N GLN A 221 -13.69 13.42 8.08
CA GLN A 221 -14.77 12.90 8.92
C GLN A 221 -14.44 11.51 9.48
N THR A 222 -13.94 10.62 8.65
CA THR A 222 -13.58 9.24 9.03
C THR A 222 -12.44 9.24 10.04
N SER A 223 -11.34 9.94 9.75
CA SER A 223 -10.20 10.08 10.66
C SER A 223 -10.65 10.67 12.00
N SER A 224 -11.37 11.80 12.00
CA SER A 224 -11.86 12.40 13.25
C SER A 224 -12.71 11.45 14.08
N SER A 225 -13.63 10.71 13.46
CA SER A 225 -14.46 9.72 14.17
C SER A 225 -13.62 8.60 14.79
N LEU A 226 -12.67 8.04 14.04
CA LEU A 226 -11.79 6.97 14.51
C LEU A 226 -10.90 7.44 15.66
N GLN A 227 -10.38 8.66 15.59
CA GLN A 227 -9.60 9.27 16.66
C GLN A 227 -10.43 9.47 17.93
N THR A 228 -11.68 9.95 17.80
CA THR A 228 -12.60 10.09 18.94
C THR A 228 -12.88 8.74 19.59
N ASN A 229 -13.22 7.71 18.80
CA ASN A 229 -13.48 6.37 19.33
C ASN A 229 -12.24 5.83 20.05
N TYR A 230 -11.06 5.96 19.44
CA TYR A 230 -9.82 5.45 20.01
C TYR A 230 -9.43 6.12 21.34
N THR A 231 -9.65 7.43 21.47
CA THR A 231 -9.25 8.20 22.67
C THR A 231 -10.32 8.20 23.76
N SER A 232 -11.59 8.01 23.41
CA SER A 232 -12.72 8.13 24.35
C SER A 232 -13.22 6.78 24.88
N GLU A 233 -13.22 5.73 24.06
CA GLU A 233 -13.70 4.40 24.43
C GLU A 233 -12.70 3.63 25.27
N GLN A 234 -13.18 2.70 26.10
CA GLN A 234 -12.32 1.85 26.93
C GLN A 234 -11.66 0.72 26.12
N PRO A 235 -10.38 0.38 26.35
CA PRO A 235 -9.43 1.08 27.22
C PRO A 235 -8.96 2.38 26.57
N ARG A 236 -9.11 3.52 27.26
CA ARG A 236 -8.75 4.84 26.71
C ARG A 236 -7.27 4.94 26.35
N GLN A 237 -7.00 5.53 25.19
CA GLN A 237 -5.64 5.74 24.68
C GLN A 237 -5.33 7.24 24.66
N LYS A 238 -4.06 7.59 24.91
CA LYS A 238 -3.65 9.00 25.06
C LYS A 238 -3.59 9.77 23.74
N GLU A 239 -3.18 9.08 22.68
CA GLU A 239 -2.97 9.63 21.34
C GLU A 239 -3.78 8.80 20.34
N PRO A 240 -4.16 9.37 19.18
CA PRO A 240 -4.74 8.64 18.07
C PRO A 240 -3.99 7.36 17.68
N ALA A 241 -4.73 6.33 17.26
CA ALA A 241 -4.16 5.19 16.56
C ALA A 241 -3.50 5.70 15.27
N PRO A 242 -2.28 5.23 14.92
CA PRO A 242 -1.66 5.64 13.67
C PRO A 242 -2.47 5.16 12.46
N GLY A 243 -2.45 5.96 11.40
CA GLY A 243 -3.04 5.65 10.11
C GLY A 243 -1.98 5.39 9.03
N LEU A 244 -2.30 4.51 8.07
CA LEU A 244 -1.57 4.34 6.82
C LEU A 244 -2.51 4.63 5.66
N ALA A 245 -2.08 5.44 4.70
CA ALA A 245 -2.86 5.75 3.51
C ALA A 245 -2.32 5.00 2.29
N TYR A 246 -3.21 4.50 1.43
CA TYR A 246 -2.90 3.80 0.19
C TYR A 246 -3.71 4.41 -0.94
N PHE A 247 -3.03 4.80 -2.00
CA PHE A 247 -3.61 5.31 -3.24
C PHE A 247 -2.58 5.13 -4.37
N HIS A 248 -2.99 5.19 -5.63
CA HIS A 248 -2.09 4.80 -6.72
C HIS A 248 -1.20 5.95 -7.22
N ILE A 249 -1.81 7.04 -7.67
CA ILE A 249 -1.12 8.18 -8.28
C ILE A 249 -0.52 9.06 -7.18
N PRO A 250 0.80 9.36 -7.23
CA PRO A 250 1.46 10.14 -6.20
C PRO A 250 0.92 11.57 -6.11
N LEU A 251 0.88 12.11 -4.90
CA LEU A 251 0.56 13.53 -4.68
C LEU A 251 1.68 14.43 -5.21
N PRO A 252 1.40 15.69 -5.57
CA PRO A 252 2.43 16.65 -5.96
C PRO A 252 3.60 16.74 -4.97
N GLU A 253 3.32 16.59 -3.67
CA GLU A 253 4.28 16.67 -2.58
C GLU A 253 5.36 15.58 -2.57
N PHE A 254 5.17 14.45 -3.28
CA PHE A 254 6.23 13.47 -3.46
C PHE A 254 7.47 14.07 -4.16
N LYS A 255 7.28 15.10 -5.00
CA LYS A 255 8.38 15.85 -5.63
C LYS A 255 9.21 16.63 -4.60
N ASN A 256 8.60 17.05 -3.49
CA ASN A 256 9.20 17.92 -2.49
C ASN A 256 10.07 17.18 -1.45
N VAL A 257 10.11 15.85 -1.47
CA VAL A 257 11.00 15.06 -0.59
C VAL A 257 12.46 15.30 -1.00
N THR A 258 13.27 15.88 -0.11
CA THR A 258 14.66 16.24 -0.41
C THR A 258 15.59 15.03 -0.45
N ALA A 259 16.72 15.15 -1.16
CA ALA A 259 17.71 14.08 -1.31
C ALA A 259 18.31 13.58 0.01
N SER A 260 18.34 14.41 1.04
CA SER A 260 18.82 14.04 2.38
C SER A 260 17.80 13.26 3.22
N ASN A 261 16.58 13.07 2.73
CA ASN A 261 15.46 12.61 3.55
C ASN A 261 14.64 11.48 2.89
N PHE A 262 15.28 10.64 2.09
CA PHE A 262 14.69 9.40 1.57
C PHE A 262 15.70 8.27 1.51
N THR A 263 15.19 7.03 1.50
CA THR A 263 15.94 5.82 1.11
C THR A 263 15.33 5.24 -0.17
N GLY A 264 16.13 4.61 -1.02
CA GLY A 264 15.72 4.03 -2.30
C GLY A 264 16.01 4.92 -3.50
N VAL A 265 15.33 4.67 -4.61
CA VAL A 265 15.55 5.37 -5.89
C VAL A 265 14.47 6.42 -6.10
N LYS A 266 14.88 7.70 -6.09
CA LYS A 266 14.05 8.83 -6.53
C LYS A 266 14.55 9.32 -7.89
N LYS A 267 13.64 9.41 -8.87
CA LYS A 267 13.87 10.12 -10.15
C LYS A 267 12.90 11.29 -10.22
N GLN A 268 13.28 12.42 -9.62
CA GLN A 268 12.36 13.54 -9.37
C GLN A 268 11.62 14.04 -10.63
N GLU A 269 12.34 14.21 -11.74
CA GLU A 269 11.76 14.64 -13.03
C GLU A 269 10.80 13.60 -13.65
N SER A 270 10.78 12.38 -13.11
CA SER A 270 9.96 11.27 -13.56
C SER A 270 8.80 10.95 -12.63
N ILE A 271 8.55 11.76 -11.59
CA ILE A 271 7.39 11.57 -10.71
C ILE A 271 6.11 11.99 -11.46
N GLY A 272 5.30 11.01 -11.82
CA GLY A 272 4.00 11.13 -12.50
C GLY A 272 2.87 11.60 -11.59
N SER A 273 3.10 12.63 -10.77
CA SER A 273 2.02 13.22 -9.96
C SER A 273 1.07 14.07 -10.79
N ALA A 274 -0.17 14.19 -10.30
CA ALA A 274 -1.14 15.15 -10.82
C ALA A 274 -0.55 16.57 -10.86
N TRP A 275 -0.97 17.38 -11.84
CA TRP A 275 -0.61 18.80 -11.87
C TRP A 275 -1.33 19.61 -10.80
N ILE A 276 -2.51 19.14 -10.39
CA ILE A 276 -3.34 19.78 -9.39
C ILE A 276 -2.99 19.25 -8.01
N ASN A 277 -2.73 20.18 -7.11
CA ASN A 277 -2.69 19.91 -5.69
C ASN A 277 -4.06 20.22 -5.07
N SER A 278 -4.80 19.18 -4.68
CA SER A 278 -6.09 19.34 -4.01
C SER A 278 -5.98 19.66 -2.52
N GLY A 279 -4.78 19.58 -1.93
CA GLY A 279 -4.55 19.76 -0.50
C GLY A 279 -4.71 18.48 0.33
N PHE A 280 -4.73 17.28 -0.29
CA PHE A 280 -4.84 16.04 0.46
C PHE A 280 -3.65 15.78 1.40
N PHE A 281 -2.43 16.12 0.98
CA PHE A 281 -1.26 16.02 1.86
C PHE A 281 -1.42 16.88 3.12
N ASN A 282 -1.77 18.16 2.95
CA ASN A 282 -2.04 19.06 4.08
C ASN A 282 -3.17 18.53 4.96
N THR A 283 -4.22 17.98 4.36
CA THR A 283 -5.34 17.35 5.08
C THR A 283 -4.85 16.20 5.98
N MET A 284 -3.94 15.35 5.50
CA MET A 284 -3.35 14.29 6.32
C MET A 284 -2.46 14.85 7.44
N VAL A 285 -1.67 15.88 7.15
CA VAL A 285 -0.83 16.56 8.16
C VAL A 285 -1.68 17.16 9.28
N GLU A 286 -2.76 17.86 8.93
CA GLU A 286 -3.71 18.45 9.89
C GLU A 286 -4.45 17.40 10.72
N ALA A 287 -4.86 16.29 10.10
CA ALA A 287 -5.52 15.19 10.81
C ALA A 287 -4.59 14.52 11.84
N GLY A 288 -3.29 14.44 11.54
CA GLY A 288 -2.25 14.07 12.48
C GLY A 288 -2.15 12.58 12.82
N ASP A 289 -3.10 11.74 12.42
CA ASP A 289 -3.09 10.29 12.64
C ASP A 289 -2.26 9.54 11.59
N VAL A 290 -2.27 9.96 10.33
CA VAL A 290 -1.53 9.32 9.23
C VAL A 290 -0.02 9.47 9.42
N LYS A 291 0.70 8.33 9.41
CA LYS A 291 2.17 8.29 9.57
C LYS A 291 2.91 7.96 8.29
N ALA A 292 2.26 7.25 7.36
CA ALA A 292 2.81 6.99 6.03
C ALA A 292 1.71 6.90 4.97
N ALA A 293 2.05 7.32 3.75
CA ALA A 293 1.25 7.17 2.54
C ALA A 293 2.04 6.34 1.52
N PHE A 294 1.39 5.33 0.96
CA PHE A 294 1.98 4.34 0.06
C PHE A 294 1.34 4.40 -1.32
N VAL A 295 2.20 4.44 -2.35
CA VAL A 295 1.79 4.63 -3.76
C VAL A 295 2.50 3.66 -4.71
N GLY A 296 2.00 3.58 -5.94
CA GLY A 296 2.60 2.86 -7.07
C GLY A 296 2.96 3.81 -8.20
N HIS A 297 2.49 3.53 -9.41
CA HIS A 297 2.46 4.38 -10.61
C HIS A 297 3.80 4.57 -11.32
N ASP A 298 4.83 5.03 -10.61
CA ASP A 298 6.13 5.35 -11.20
C ASP A 298 7.10 4.18 -11.05
N HIS A 299 6.94 3.12 -11.85
CA HIS A 299 7.51 1.78 -11.63
C HIS A 299 8.99 1.78 -11.24
N LEU A 300 9.80 2.67 -11.80
CA LEU A 300 11.25 2.78 -11.56
C LEU A 300 11.64 3.66 -10.37
N ILE A 301 10.65 4.13 -9.61
CA ILE A 301 10.76 4.93 -8.39
C ILE A 301 10.27 4.05 -7.24
N ASP A 302 11.10 3.92 -6.21
CA ASP A 302 10.80 3.06 -5.06
C ASP A 302 11.27 3.67 -3.74
N PHE A 303 11.45 4.99 -3.72
CA PHE A 303 11.89 5.69 -2.52
C PHE A 303 10.81 5.74 -1.44
N CYS A 304 11.24 5.92 -0.20
CA CYS A 304 10.38 6.28 0.92
C CYS A 304 11.08 7.40 1.70
N GLY A 305 10.37 8.48 1.97
CA GLY A 305 11.00 9.66 2.57
C GLY A 305 10.02 10.57 3.29
N LYS A 306 10.55 11.32 4.26
CA LYS A 306 9.72 12.06 5.22
C LYS A 306 9.47 13.47 4.71
N LEU A 307 8.21 13.90 4.76
CA LEU A 307 7.81 15.28 4.54
C LEU A 307 6.80 15.69 5.62
N THR A 308 7.11 16.76 6.35
CA THR A 308 6.21 17.35 7.37
C THR A 308 5.57 16.31 8.31
N GLY A 309 6.38 15.34 8.78
CA GLY A 309 5.93 14.33 9.74
C GLY A 309 5.34 13.05 9.12
N ILE A 310 5.06 13.01 7.82
CA ILE A 310 4.49 11.86 7.11
C ILE A 310 5.55 11.23 6.19
N GLN A 311 5.61 9.90 6.14
CA GLN A 311 6.45 9.17 5.19
C GLN A 311 5.70 8.98 3.87
N LEU A 312 6.31 9.38 2.74
CA LEU A 312 5.77 9.25 1.39
C LEU A 312 6.55 8.17 0.66
N CYS A 313 5.92 7.03 0.34
CA CYS A 313 6.62 5.80 -0.01
C CYS A 313 6.06 5.13 -1.25
N TYR A 314 6.93 4.90 -2.24
CA TYR A 314 6.62 4.10 -3.41
C TYR A 314 6.80 2.61 -3.14
N GLY A 315 5.94 1.78 -3.73
CA GLY A 315 6.09 0.32 -3.77
C GLY A 315 7.19 -0.14 -4.74
N GLY A 316 7.39 0.60 -5.83
CA GLY A 316 8.20 0.19 -6.98
C GLY A 316 7.48 -0.84 -7.87
N GLY A 317 8.00 -1.06 -9.08
CA GLY A 317 7.38 -1.93 -10.07
C GLY A 317 7.47 -3.41 -9.72
N PHE A 318 6.32 -4.02 -9.44
CA PHE A 318 6.20 -5.45 -9.15
C PHE A 318 6.10 -6.30 -10.42
N GLY A 319 5.35 -5.81 -11.41
CA GLY A 319 5.02 -6.49 -12.65
C GLY A 319 6.16 -6.65 -13.62
N TYR A 320 6.12 -7.71 -14.44
CA TYR A 320 7.08 -7.92 -15.53
C TYR A 320 6.60 -7.40 -16.89
N HIS A 321 5.34 -7.03 -17.04
CA HIS A 321 4.76 -6.73 -18.34
C HIS A 321 4.72 -5.25 -18.73
N ALA A 322 4.64 -4.32 -17.78
CA ALA A 322 4.75 -2.90 -18.09
C ALA A 322 6.20 -2.39 -18.08
N TYR A 323 6.35 -1.11 -18.37
CA TYR A 323 7.66 -0.46 -18.49
C TYR A 323 8.51 -0.70 -17.25
N GLY A 324 9.80 -0.85 -17.47
CA GLY A 324 10.80 -1.12 -16.45
C GLY A 324 12.18 -0.81 -16.96
N MET A 325 13.18 -1.53 -16.45
CA MET A 325 14.56 -1.39 -16.87
C MET A 325 15.25 -2.74 -16.79
N ALA A 326 15.82 -3.19 -17.90
CA ALA A 326 16.56 -4.45 -17.93
C ALA A 326 17.72 -4.39 -16.93
N GLY A 327 17.83 -5.41 -16.08
CA GLY A 327 18.80 -5.45 -14.97
C GLY A 327 18.33 -4.76 -13.68
N TRP A 328 17.15 -4.16 -13.66
CA TRP A 328 16.52 -3.62 -12.45
C TRP A 328 15.50 -4.63 -11.92
N SER A 329 15.79 -5.26 -10.78
CA SER A 329 14.95 -6.32 -10.21
C SER A 329 13.54 -5.81 -9.90
N ARG A 330 12.50 -6.60 -10.20
CA ARG A 330 11.15 -6.32 -9.71
C ARG A 330 11.14 -6.37 -8.18
N ARG A 331 10.18 -5.71 -7.53
CA ARG A 331 10.18 -5.61 -6.07
C ARG A 331 8.80 -5.48 -5.45
N ALA A 332 8.73 -5.80 -4.18
CA ALA A 332 7.57 -5.57 -3.32
C ALA A 332 8.01 -4.85 -2.06
N ARG A 333 7.14 -4.00 -1.50
CA ARG A 333 7.39 -3.35 -0.21
C ARG A 333 6.65 -4.11 0.88
N VAL A 334 7.33 -4.29 2.01
CA VAL A 334 6.75 -4.88 3.21
C VAL A 334 6.67 -3.80 4.27
N VAL A 335 5.55 -3.70 4.96
CA VAL A 335 5.35 -2.81 6.10
C VAL A 335 5.03 -3.66 7.32
N SER A 336 5.79 -3.49 8.39
CA SER A 336 5.62 -4.22 9.64
C SER A 336 5.34 -3.24 10.77
N VAL A 337 4.15 -3.35 11.33
CA VAL A 337 3.69 -2.54 12.47
C VAL A 337 3.84 -3.37 13.74
N GLN A 338 4.37 -2.75 14.80
CA GLN A 338 4.67 -3.42 16.06
C GLN A 338 3.91 -2.75 17.21
N LEU A 339 3.19 -3.52 18.01
CA LEU A 339 2.61 -3.05 19.27
C LEU A 339 3.67 -2.86 20.35
N GLN A 340 3.42 -1.92 21.25
CA GLN A 340 4.19 -1.80 22.49
C GLN A 340 3.78 -2.90 23.46
N LYS A 341 4.75 -3.50 24.15
CA LYS A 341 4.51 -4.41 25.26
C LYS A 341 4.90 -3.73 26.57
N ALA A 342 3.97 -3.63 27.49
CA ALA A 342 4.21 -3.07 28.82
C ALA A 342 5.09 -4.00 29.66
N ALA A 343 5.68 -3.48 30.75
CA ALA A 343 6.42 -4.29 31.71
C ALA A 343 5.56 -5.39 32.36
N SER A 344 4.23 -5.18 32.45
CA SER A 344 3.25 -6.18 32.88
C SER A 344 3.03 -7.32 31.87
N GLY A 345 3.59 -7.20 30.66
CA GLY A 345 3.35 -8.13 29.55
C GLY A 345 2.13 -7.79 28.69
N GLU A 346 1.31 -6.81 29.08
CA GLU A 346 0.13 -6.39 28.32
C GLU A 346 0.51 -5.66 27.02
N TRP A 347 -0.23 -5.96 25.95
CA TRP A 347 -0.12 -5.23 24.68
C TRP A 347 -0.78 -3.85 24.79
N GLN A 348 -0.09 -2.83 24.32
CA GLN A 348 -0.55 -1.46 24.23
C GLN A 348 -0.66 -1.03 22.76
N GLY A 349 -0.89 0.25 22.50
CA GLY A 349 -0.93 0.80 21.15
C GLY A 349 0.35 0.59 20.35
N VAL A 350 0.32 1.00 19.08
CA VAL A 350 1.44 0.84 18.15
C VAL A 350 2.68 1.57 18.66
N LYS A 351 3.80 0.85 18.73
CA LYS A 351 5.13 1.35 19.10
C LYS A 351 5.88 1.90 17.90
N SER A 352 5.86 1.18 16.78
CA SER A 352 6.64 1.51 15.60
C SER A 352 6.06 0.93 14.31
N ILE A 353 6.43 1.59 13.21
CA ILE A 353 6.16 1.17 11.84
C ILE A 353 7.50 1.07 11.13
N ASN A 354 7.82 -0.10 10.60
CA ASN A 354 9.04 -0.35 9.84
C ASN A 354 8.69 -0.80 8.43
N THR A 355 9.61 -0.61 7.48
CA THR A 355 9.45 -1.10 6.12
C THR A 355 10.76 -1.64 5.56
N TRP A 356 10.66 -2.49 4.55
CA TRP A 356 11.76 -2.93 3.71
C TRP A 356 11.20 -3.33 2.35
N LYS A 357 12.07 -3.56 1.37
CA LYS A 357 11.68 -4.12 0.07
C LYS A 357 12.30 -5.49 -0.15
N ARG A 358 11.61 -6.34 -0.92
CA ARG A 358 12.08 -7.63 -1.40
C ARG A 358 12.27 -7.57 -2.90
N LEU A 359 13.46 -7.91 -3.38
CA LEU A 359 13.76 -7.99 -4.80
C LEU A 359 13.35 -9.35 -5.38
N ASP A 360 12.92 -9.40 -6.63
CA ASP A 360 12.75 -10.66 -7.36
C ASP A 360 14.10 -11.14 -7.91
N ASP A 361 14.98 -11.52 -6.99
CA ASP A 361 16.18 -12.29 -7.28
C ASP A 361 16.07 -13.69 -6.64
N GLN A 362 17.10 -14.52 -6.80
CA GLN A 362 17.08 -15.90 -6.28
C GLN A 362 16.80 -15.98 -4.75
N HIS A 363 17.20 -14.97 -3.98
CA HIS A 363 17.17 -14.99 -2.52
C HIS A 363 16.11 -14.09 -1.89
N LEU A 364 15.30 -13.41 -2.71
CA LEU A 364 14.42 -12.35 -2.24
C LEU A 364 15.18 -11.33 -1.41
N THR A 365 16.29 -10.80 -1.93
CA THR A 365 17.18 -9.90 -1.19
C THR A 365 16.38 -8.76 -0.55
N THR A 366 16.59 -8.57 0.75
CA THR A 366 16.05 -7.42 1.49
C THR A 366 16.91 -6.21 1.20
N ILE A 367 16.27 -5.11 0.81
CA ILE A 367 16.91 -3.80 0.69
C ILE A 367 16.11 -2.73 1.43
N ASP A 368 16.76 -1.61 1.72
CA ASP A 368 16.15 -0.38 2.21
C ASP A 368 15.23 -0.60 3.43
N SER A 369 15.79 -1.24 4.46
CA SER A 369 15.12 -1.39 5.75
C SER A 369 15.10 -0.07 6.51
N GLU A 370 13.91 0.42 6.86
CA GLU A 370 13.69 1.75 7.42
C GLU A 370 12.71 1.73 8.60
N ASN A 371 12.92 2.60 9.59
CA ASN A 371 11.92 2.93 10.61
C ASN A 371 11.12 4.15 10.15
N LEU A 372 9.86 3.95 9.80
CA LEU A 372 8.97 4.99 9.29
C LEU A 372 8.47 5.90 10.40
N TRP A 373 8.13 5.30 11.54
CA TRP A 373 7.59 5.99 12.69
C TRP A 373 7.86 5.21 13.97
N ASN A 374 8.02 5.92 15.08
CA ASN A 374 8.03 5.36 16.42
C ASN A 374 7.53 6.36 17.48
N ILE A 375 7.01 5.87 18.60
CA ILE A 375 6.42 6.71 19.65
C ILE A 375 7.43 7.67 20.33
N SER A 376 8.72 7.34 20.34
CA SER A 376 9.81 8.18 20.89
C SER A 376 10.17 9.38 20.03
N SER A 377 9.76 9.42 18.77
CA SER A 377 10.13 10.49 17.84
C SER A 377 9.28 11.77 17.96
N ASN A 378 8.19 11.75 18.74
CA ASN A 378 7.22 12.85 18.83
C ASN A 378 7.18 13.61 20.18
N SER A 379 7.97 13.23 21.18
CA SER A 379 8.01 13.95 22.47
C SER A 379 8.78 15.29 22.42
N GLY A 380 9.31 15.69 21.25
CA GLY A 380 10.01 16.96 21.06
C GLY A 380 9.23 18.07 20.35
N GLY A 381 8.02 17.80 19.81
CA GLY A 381 7.35 18.74 18.88
C GLY A 381 5.99 19.29 19.30
N THR A 382 5.31 18.71 20.29
CA THR A 382 3.89 19.01 20.58
C THR A 382 3.65 20.13 21.58
N GLN A 383 4.68 20.85 22.02
CA GLN A 383 4.49 21.98 22.95
C GLN A 383 4.12 23.30 22.25
N LEU A 384 4.21 23.40 20.91
CA LEU A 384 3.92 24.65 20.19
C LEU A 384 2.50 24.78 19.60
N CYS A 385 1.72 23.69 19.45
CA CYS A 385 0.43 23.78 18.75
C CYS A 385 -0.78 24.05 19.66
N LYS A 386 -0.64 23.89 21.00
CA LYS A 386 -1.73 24.22 21.94
C LYS A 386 -1.87 25.72 22.25
N SER A 387 -0.87 26.53 21.90
CA SER A 387 -0.91 27.97 22.19
C SER A 387 -1.60 28.81 21.11
N MET A 388 -1.79 28.31 19.87
CA MET A 388 -2.45 29.08 18.81
C MET A 388 -3.98 29.04 18.87
N ALA A 389 -4.59 28.01 19.46
CA ALA A 389 -6.04 27.94 19.62
C ALA A 389 -6.59 28.90 20.68
N LEU A 390 -5.79 29.26 21.70
CA LEU A 390 -6.19 30.27 22.70
C LEU A 390 -6.05 31.72 22.19
N LEU A 391 -5.17 31.97 21.21
CA LEU A 391 -4.94 33.30 20.66
C LEU A 391 -6.00 33.75 19.65
N PHE A 392 -6.77 32.81 19.05
CA PHE A 392 -7.86 33.15 18.13
C PHE A 392 -9.18 33.52 18.84
N LEU A 393 -9.37 33.12 20.10
CA LEU A 393 -10.53 33.53 20.89
C LEU A 393 -10.35 34.91 21.53
N ALA A 394 -9.12 35.39 21.70
CA ALA A 394 -8.84 36.71 22.28
C ALA A 394 -8.96 37.86 21.26
N SER A 395 -8.82 37.59 19.96
CA SER A 395 -8.86 38.62 18.90
C SER A 395 -10.26 38.91 18.36
N VAL A 396 -11.23 38.00 18.54
CA VAL A 396 -12.61 38.20 18.06
C VAL A 396 -13.48 38.98 19.06
N THR A 397 -13.13 39.00 20.36
CA THR A 397 -13.82 39.82 21.37
C THR A 397 -13.39 41.30 21.38
N SER A 398 -12.27 41.67 20.76
CA SER A 398 -11.80 43.06 20.74
C SER A 398 -12.35 43.90 19.59
N ILE A 399 -12.92 43.28 18.54
CA ILE A 399 -13.49 43.99 17.38
C ILE A 399 -14.96 44.39 17.61
N TYR A 400 -15.66 43.75 18.57
CA TYR A 400 -17.06 44.09 18.89
C TYR A 400 -17.23 45.24 19.91
N PHE A 401 -16.16 45.71 20.56
CA PHE A 401 -16.24 46.79 21.57
C PHE A 401 -15.80 48.19 21.09
N GLN A 402 -15.35 48.35 19.84
CA GLN A 402 -14.97 49.66 19.29
C GLN A 402 -16.01 50.34 18.40
N ASN A 403 -17.17 49.71 18.15
CA ASN A 403 -18.24 50.27 17.29
C ASN A 403 -19.50 50.71 18.06
N LEU A 404 -19.41 50.94 19.37
CA LEU A 404 -20.53 51.46 20.19
C LEU A 404 -20.26 52.83 20.82
N GLN A 405 -19.32 53.61 20.27
CA GLN A 405 -19.05 54.99 20.72
C GLN A 405 -19.16 56.06 19.62
N LEU A 406 -19.77 55.73 18.49
CA LEU A 406 -20.15 56.71 17.45
C LEU A 406 -21.59 56.46 16.99
N MET A 407 -22.55 56.72 17.89
CA MET A 407 -23.90 57.19 17.59
C MET A 407 -24.34 58.14 18.70
#